data_AF-A0A290ZSE4-F1
#
_entry.id   AF-A0A290ZSE4-F1
#
_cell.length_a   1.000
_cell.length_b   1.000
_cell.length_c   1.000
_cell.angle_alpha   90.00
_cell.angle_beta   90.00
_cell.angle_gamma   90.00
#
_symmetry.space_group_name_H-M   'P 1'
#
loop_
_entity.id
_entity.type
_entity.pdbx_description
1 polymer ?
#
loop_
_entity_poly.entity_id
_entity_poly.type
_entity_poly.pdbx_seq_one_letter_code
_entity_poly.pdbx_strand_id
1 'polypeptide(L)' 'MATMAAVLSEDNRALLRVIRDQRPKSLTALAALTGRRVPNLSRSLRMMEGYGLVRLKRDAHGVEPEALATSFKILID' A
#
# COMPACT_ATOMS: atom_id res chain seq x y z
N MET A 1 1.69 14.98 8.22
CA MET A 1 0.96 14.06 9.10
C MET A 1 0.14 13.13 8.22
N ALA A 2 0.29 11.82 8.39
CA ALA A 2 -0.49 10.84 7.67
C ALA A 2 -1.65 10.42 8.59
N THR A 3 -2.89 10.50 8.10
CA THR A 3 -4.10 10.29 8.92
C THR A 3 -4.83 9.03 8.47
N MET A 4 -5.64 8.45 9.36
CA MET A 4 -6.53 7.33 9.00
C MET A 4 -7.46 7.68 7.83
N ALA A 5 -7.87 8.95 7.71
CA ALA A 5 -8.66 9.45 6.59
C ALA A 5 -7.94 9.31 5.24
N ALA A 6 -6.60 9.41 5.21
CA ALA A 6 -5.84 9.20 3.98
C ALA A 6 -5.93 7.74 3.52
N VAL A 7 -5.89 6.77 4.42
CA VAL A 7 -6.10 5.34 4.09
C VAL A 7 -7.49 5.11 3.49
N LEU A 8 -8.50 5.81 3.98
CA LEU A 8 -9.89 5.71 3.50
C LEU A 8 -10.14 6.38 2.15
N SER A 9 -9.18 7.11 1.60
CA SER A 9 -9.33 7.68 0.25
C SER A 9 -9.46 6.58 -0.82
N GLU A 10 -10.24 6.84 -1.85
CA GLU A 10 -10.45 5.87 -2.95
C GLU A 10 -9.14 5.46 -3.59
N ASP A 11 -8.25 6.42 -3.78
CA ASP A 11 -6.88 6.27 -4.26
C ASP A 11 -6.05 5.23 -3.48
N ASN A 12 -6.16 5.25 -2.16
CA ASN A 12 -5.42 4.33 -1.29
C ASN A 12 -6.11 2.97 -1.18
N ARG A 13 -7.43 2.91 -1.27
CA ARG A 13 -8.19 1.65 -1.41
C ARG A 13 -7.89 0.96 -2.73
N ALA A 14 -7.84 1.71 -3.83
CA ALA A 14 -7.47 1.20 -5.14
C ALA A 14 -6.02 0.67 -5.13
N LEU A 15 -5.10 1.40 -4.49
CA LEU A 15 -3.72 0.94 -4.31
C LEU A 15 -3.65 -0.42 -3.58
N LEU A 16 -4.39 -0.56 -2.47
CA LEU A 16 -4.46 -1.82 -1.71
C LEU A 16 -5.01 -2.98 -2.55
N ARG A 17 -6.05 -2.73 -3.37
CA ARG A 17 -6.60 -3.72 -4.30
C ARG A 17 -5.55 -4.18 -5.31
N VAL A 18 -4.81 -3.25 -5.92
CA VAL A 18 -3.75 -3.59 -6.89
C VAL A 18 -2.66 -4.44 -6.25
N ILE A 19 -2.22 -4.09 -5.03
CA ILE A 19 -1.19 -4.87 -4.32
C ILE A 19 -1.69 -6.29 -4.01
N ARG A 20 -2.95 -6.42 -3.58
CA ARG A 20 -3.57 -7.72 -3.30
C ARG A 20 -3.71 -8.58 -4.55
N ASP A 21 -4.22 -7.99 -5.64
CA ASP A 21 -4.62 -8.72 -6.84
C ASP A 21 -3.42 -9.05 -7.74
N GLN A 22 -2.47 -8.13 -7.86
CA GLN A 22 -1.32 -8.26 -8.77
C GLN A 22 -0.03 -8.72 -8.08
N ARG A 23 0.03 -8.68 -6.73
CA ARG A 23 1.21 -9.04 -5.92
C ARG A 23 2.55 -8.59 -6.53
N PRO A 24 2.73 -7.28 -6.76
CA PRO A 24 3.91 -6.76 -7.43
C PRO A 24 5.18 -7.05 -6.62
N LYS A 25 6.24 -7.47 -7.31
CA LYS A 25 7.53 -7.84 -6.71
C LYS A 25 8.45 -6.67 -6.40
N SER A 26 8.05 -5.45 -6.73
CA SER A 26 8.81 -4.25 -6.42
C SER A 26 7.94 -2.99 -6.46
N LEU A 27 8.43 -1.90 -5.87
CA LEU A 27 7.80 -0.57 -6.02
C LEU A 27 7.77 -0.10 -7.47
N THR A 28 8.76 -0.46 -8.29
CA THR A 28 8.80 -0.12 -9.71
C THR A 28 7.72 -0.86 -10.50
N ALA A 29 7.50 -2.14 -10.21
CA ALA A 29 6.40 -2.90 -10.80
C ALA A 29 5.04 -2.32 -10.38
N LEU A 30 4.89 -1.97 -9.10
CA LEU A 30 3.67 -1.32 -8.60
C LEU A 30 3.44 0.07 -9.24
N ALA A 31 4.51 0.84 -9.48
CA ALA A 31 4.45 2.10 -10.20
C ALA A 31 3.94 1.93 -11.63
N ALA A 32 4.42 0.90 -12.34
CA ALA A 32 3.94 0.58 -13.68
C ALA A 32 2.46 0.18 -13.70
N LEU A 33 2.00 -0.61 -12.72
CA LEU A 33 0.60 -1.04 -12.61
C LEU A 33 -0.36 0.09 -12.23
N THR A 34 0.09 1.05 -11.43
CA THR A 34 -0.77 2.11 -10.89
C THR A 34 -0.63 3.45 -11.61
N GLY A 35 0.37 3.60 -12.50
CA GLY A 35 0.75 4.88 -13.11
C GLY A 35 1.31 5.90 -12.13
N ARG A 36 1.60 5.51 -10.88
CA ARG A 36 2.05 6.39 -9.81
C ARG A 36 3.57 6.43 -9.73
N ARG A 37 4.12 7.59 -9.34
CA ARG A 37 5.57 7.72 -9.09
C ARG A 37 6.01 6.92 -7.86
N VAL A 38 7.16 6.24 -7.95
CA VAL A 38 7.75 5.44 -6.86
C VAL A 38 7.86 6.21 -5.52
N PRO A 39 8.32 7.47 -5.46
CA PRO A 39 8.37 8.22 -4.20
C PRO A 39 7.00 8.48 -3.56
N ASN A 40 5.93 8.55 -4.35
CA ASN A 40 4.56 8.70 -3.84
C ASN A 40 4.05 7.38 -3.24
N LEU A 41 4.33 6.27 -3.93
CA LEU A 41 4.00 4.94 -3.45
C LEU A 41 4.74 4.62 -2.16
N SER A 42 6.05 4.90 -2.09
CA SER A 42 6.85 4.66 -0.87
C SER A 42 6.28 5.38 0.36
N ARG A 43 5.87 6.65 0.22
CA ARG A 43 5.23 7.41 1.31
C ARG A 43 3.89 6.79 1.73
N SER A 44 3.05 6.43 0.77
CA SER A 44 1.73 5.84 1.03
C SER A 44 1.84 4.46 1.69
N LEU A 45 2.77 3.64 1.23
CA LEU A 45 2.99 2.30 1.75
C LEU A 45 3.59 2.31 3.14
N ARG A 46 4.51 3.25 3.46
CA ARG A 46 4.99 3.43 4.84
C ARG A 46 3.87 3.81 5.80
N MET A 47 2.95 4.67 5.37
CA MET A 47 1.76 5.00 6.16
C MET A 47 0.90 3.74 6.38
N MET A 48 0.58 3.01 5.31
CA MET A 48 -0.23 1.80 5.38
C MET A 48 0.41 0.68 6.20
N GLU A 49 1.74 0.58 6.18
CA GLU A 49 2.53 -0.31 7.03
C GLU A 49 2.41 0.06 8.51
N GLY A 50 2.48 1.36 8.84
CA GLY A 50 2.25 1.84 10.20
C GLY A 50 0.85 1.52 10.74
N TYR A 51 -0.14 1.35 9.86
CA TYR A 51 -1.50 0.92 10.20
C TYR A 51 -1.72 -0.61 10.09
N GLY A 52 -0.68 -1.39 9.80
CA GLY A 52 -0.78 -2.84 9.66
C GLY A 52 -1.55 -3.34 8.43
N LEU A 53 -1.78 -2.47 7.44
CA LEU A 53 -2.56 -2.80 6.23
C LEU A 53 -1.69 -3.46 5.15
N VAL A 54 -0.40 -3.11 5.15
CA VAL A 54 0.62 -3.59 4.21
C VAL A 54 1.86 -3.99 5.00
N ARG A 55 2.58 -4.98 4.51
CA ARG A 55 3.94 -5.30 4.93
C ARG A 55 4.89 -4.95 3.79
N LEU A 56 5.98 -4.24 4.09
CA LEU A 56 7.05 -4.01 3.12
C LEU A 56 8.17 -5.03 3.37
N LYS A 57 8.25 -6.06 2.54
CA LYS A 57 9.38 -6.98 2.53
C LYS A 57 10.55 -6.32 1.81
N ARG A 58 11.71 -6.32 2.45
CA ARG A 58 12.94 -5.77 1.90
C ARG A 58 13.92 -6.91 1.67
N ASP A 59 14.36 -7.06 0.44
CA ASP A 59 15.36 -8.05 0.04
C ASP A 59 16.45 -7.40 -0.82
N ALA A 60 17.35 -8.22 -1.37
CA ALA A 60 18.43 -7.75 -2.25
C ALA A 60 17.93 -7.15 -3.58
N HIS A 61 16.68 -7.41 -3.96
CA HIS A 61 16.06 -6.97 -5.22
C HIS A 61 15.14 -5.76 -5.05
N GLY A 62 14.84 -5.37 -3.81
CA GLY A 62 14.20 -4.11 -3.49
C GLY A 62 13.14 -4.23 -2.40
N VAL A 63 12.04 -3.48 -2.57
CA VAL A 63 10.92 -3.46 -1.64
C VAL A 63 9.70 -4.07 -2.30
N GLU A 64 9.31 -5.26 -1.83
CA GLU A 64 8.09 -5.97 -2.22
C GLU A 64 6.96 -5.61 -1.23
N PRO A 65 5.90 -4.90 -1.68
CA PRO A 65 4.74 -4.63 -0.85
C PRO A 65 3.78 -5.82 -0.85
N GLU A 66 3.33 -6.22 0.33
CA GLU A 66 2.33 -7.27 0.54
C GLU A 66 1.11 -6.69 1.27
N ALA A 67 -0.07 -6.78 0.69
CA ALA A 67 -1.31 -6.38 1.37
C ALA A 67 -1.64 -7.42 2.44
N LEU A 68 -1.61 -7.01 3.72
CA LEU A 68 -1.80 -7.93 4.85
C LEU A 68 -3.26 -8.18 5.17
N ALA A 69 -4.15 -7.23 4.90
CA ALA A 69 -5.53 -7.43 5.28
C ALA A 69 -6.55 -7.11 4.20
N THR A 70 -7.50 -8.02 4.19
CA THR A 70 -8.44 -8.30 3.11
C THR A 70 -9.81 -7.68 3.39
N SER A 71 -10.04 -7.22 4.63
CA SER A 71 -11.19 -6.42 5.06
C SER A 71 -10.92 -5.83 6.44
N PHE A 72 -11.22 -4.55 6.66
CA PHE A 72 -11.20 -3.92 7.98
C PHE A 72 -12.51 -3.18 8.18
N LYS A 73 -13.13 -3.36 9.34
CA LYS A 73 -14.32 -2.62 9.74
C LYS A 73 -13.88 -1.57 10.75
N ILE A 74 -13.96 -0.30 10.36
CA ILE A 74 -13.74 0.80 11.32
C ILE A 74 -15.04 0.96 12.10
N LEU A 75 -15.01 0.63 13.38
CA LEU A 75 -16.09 0.90 14.32
C LEU A 75 -15.79 2.25 14.97
N ILE A 76 -16.71 3.20 14.81
CA ILE A 76 -16.70 4.48 15.51
C ILE A 76 -17.95 4.43 16.39
N ASP A 77 -17.75 4.52 17.70
CA ASP A 77 -18.81 4.73 18.71
C ASP A 77 -19.03 6.23 18.92
#